data_AF-A0AAD5PCX2-F1
#
_entry.id   AF-A0AAD5PCX2-F1
#
_cell.length_a   1.000
_cell.length_b   1.000
_cell.length_c   1.000
_cell.angle_alpha   90.00
_cell.angle_beta   90.00
_cell.angle_gamma   90.00
#
_symmetry.space_group_name_H-M   'P 1'
#
loop_
_entity.id
_entity.type
_entity.pdbx_description
1 polymer ?
#
loop_
_entity_poly.entity_id
_entity_poly.type
_entity_poly.pdbx_seq_one_letter_code
_entity_poly.pdbx_strand_id
1 'polypeptide(L)'
;MKLSTPVPTKRKHVGEDVFVESAVKEWQAPRIKAWESRYINPEGYYYRFVIPGEGQQNGGWSKHEHGLFMNRYNEWMEKGWKIGASWGLFSKGIPHRVGYQCMNYYRKLVSENKIKDDSYQIVGGKLKQIHKDRAPPGEIPTTELGSEWQTEEVKQAEQDVNDWLKQYHRRSGM
;
A
#
# COMPACT_ATOMS: atom_id res chain seq x y z
N MET A 1 -33.90 6.94 -34.10
CA MET A 1 -33.04 5.89 -33.51
C MET A 1 -32.45 6.44 -32.22
N LYS A 2 -32.80 5.91 -31.05
CA LYS A 2 -32.21 6.34 -29.77
C LYS A 2 -30.95 5.52 -29.55
N LEU A 3 -29.78 6.16 -29.58
CA LEU A 3 -28.51 5.55 -29.23
C LEU A 3 -28.57 5.18 -27.74
N SER A 4 -28.61 3.88 -27.42
CA SER A 4 -28.47 3.42 -26.04
C SER A 4 -27.03 3.65 -25.61
N THR A 5 -26.83 4.54 -24.64
CA THR A 5 -25.54 4.68 -23.96
C THR A 5 -25.15 3.33 -23.36
N PRO A 6 -23.91 2.85 -23.55
CA PRO A 6 -23.48 1.62 -22.91
C PRO A 6 -23.56 1.80 -21.39
N VAL A 7 -24.33 0.95 -20.73
CA VAL A 7 -24.34 0.82 -19.27
C VAL A 7 -22.91 0.50 -18.85
N PRO A 8 -22.28 1.28 -17.93
CA PRO A 8 -20.96 0.96 -17.43
C PRO A 8 -21.01 -0.44 -16.82
N THR A 9 -20.36 -1.39 -17.47
CA THR A 9 -20.24 -2.75 -16.97
C THR A 9 -19.46 -2.64 -15.66
N LYS A 10 -20.09 -3.01 -14.53
CA LYS A 10 -19.41 -3.04 -13.22
C LYS A 10 -18.08 -3.78 -13.41
N ARG A 11 -16.97 -3.05 -13.30
CA ARG A 11 -15.63 -3.64 -13.41
C ARG A 11 -15.57 -4.79 -12.41
N LYS A 12 -15.03 -5.95 -12.81
CA LYS A 12 -14.80 -7.06 -11.87
C LYS A 12 -13.95 -6.50 -10.73
N HIS A 13 -14.50 -6.43 -9.51
CA HIS A 13 -13.73 -6.07 -8.33
C HIS A 13 -12.60 -7.10 -8.17
N VAL A 14 -11.36 -6.63 -8.21
CA VAL A 14 -10.17 -7.45 -8.03
C VAL A 14 -9.71 -7.27 -6.59
N GLY A 15 -9.64 -8.35 -5.81
CA GLY A 15 -9.19 -8.30 -4.42
C GLY A 15 -10.32 -8.03 -3.41
N GLU A 16 -9.93 -7.91 -2.15
CA GLU A 16 -10.79 -7.59 -1.01
C GLU A 16 -11.03 -6.09 -0.94
N ASP A 17 -12.30 -5.67 -0.89
CA ASP A 17 -12.62 -4.28 -0.57
C ASP A 17 -12.48 -4.07 0.94
N VAL A 18 -11.43 -3.37 1.34
CA VAL A 18 -11.11 -3.10 2.74
C VAL A 18 -11.83 -1.86 3.29
N PHE A 19 -12.61 -1.17 2.46
CA PHE A 19 -13.34 0.07 2.78
C PHE A 19 -14.85 -0.14 2.82
N VAL A 20 -15.31 -1.35 3.12
CA VAL A 20 -16.71 -1.63 3.44
C VAL A 20 -16.92 -1.64 4.96
N GLU A 21 -18.13 -1.34 5.40
CA GLU A 21 -18.50 -1.24 6.82
C GLU A 21 -18.02 -2.43 7.67
N SER A 22 -18.25 -3.65 7.20
CA SER A 22 -17.85 -4.88 7.90
C SER A 22 -16.34 -4.99 8.07
N ALA A 23 -15.55 -4.55 7.09
CA ALA A 23 -14.10 -4.53 7.18
C ALA A 23 -13.63 -3.42 8.13
N VAL A 24 -14.20 -2.21 8.00
CA VAL A 24 -13.84 -1.04 8.81
C VAL A 24 -14.14 -1.28 10.28
N LYS A 25 -15.25 -1.94 10.62
CA LYS A 25 -15.59 -2.33 11.99
C LYS A 25 -14.50 -3.18 12.67
N GLU A 26 -13.80 -4.01 11.91
CA GLU A 26 -12.74 -4.90 12.41
C GLU A 26 -11.32 -4.28 12.31
N TRP A 27 -11.21 -3.04 11.84
CA TRP A 27 -9.91 -2.37 11.74
C TRP A 27 -9.26 -2.21 13.12
N GLN A 28 -8.00 -2.63 13.19
CA GLN A 28 -7.17 -2.48 14.37
C GLN A 28 -6.54 -1.08 14.42
N ALA A 29 -6.09 -0.66 15.60
CA ALA A 29 -5.50 0.66 15.85
C ALA A 29 -4.44 1.13 14.81
N PRO A 30 -3.53 0.27 14.28
CA PRO A 30 -2.59 0.71 13.26
C PRO A 30 -3.24 1.09 11.92
N ARG A 31 -4.35 0.44 11.53
CA ARG A 31 -5.13 0.77 10.34
C ARG A 31 -5.92 2.07 10.56
N ILE A 32 -6.57 2.21 11.71
CA ILE A 32 -7.28 3.45 12.07
C ILE A 32 -6.32 4.64 12.05
N LYS A 33 -5.16 4.54 12.72
CA LYS A 33 -4.15 5.61 12.72
C LYS A 33 -3.66 5.95 11.32
N ALA A 34 -3.40 4.94 10.48
CA ALA A 34 -2.96 5.16 9.10
C ALA A 34 -4.03 5.90 8.28
N TRP A 35 -5.30 5.54 8.46
CA TRP A 35 -6.44 6.23 7.84
C TRP A 35 -6.56 7.68 8.32
N GLU A 36 -6.57 7.92 9.64
CA GLU A 36 -6.69 9.26 10.23
C GLU A 36 -5.54 10.19 9.80
N SER A 37 -4.32 9.64 9.65
CA SER A 37 -3.14 10.43 9.26
C SER A 37 -2.88 10.50 7.76
N ARG A 38 -3.73 9.94 6.90
CA ARG A 38 -3.42 9.71 5.47
C ARG A 38 -2.96 10.95 4.70
N TYR A 39 -3.51 12.12 5.00
CA TYR A 39 -3.13 13.38 4.37
C TYR A 39 -1.78 13.95 4.85
N ILE A 40 -1.32 13.51 6.02
CA ILE A 40 -0.05 13.97 6.65
C ILE A 40 1.04 12.92 6.43
N ASN A 41 0.67 11.64 6.41
CA ASN A 41 1.57 10.50 6.25
C ASN A 41 1.03 9.48 5.23
N PRO A 42 1.13 9.77 3.91
CA PRO A 42 0.76 8.80 2.88
C PRO A 42 1.59 7.52 2.92
N GLU A 43 2.84 7.56 3.37
CA GLU A 43 3.66 6.35 3.52
C GLU A 43 2.98 5.37 4.46
N GLY A 44 2.55 5.84 5.64
CA GLY A 44 1.83 5.02 6.61
C GLY A 44 0.49 4.51 6.10
N TYR A 45 -0.21 5.30 5.28
CA TYR A 45 -1.43 4.88 4.60
C TYR A 45 -1.18 3.74 3.62
N TYR A 46 -0.36 3.98 2.58
CA TYR A 46 -0.10 3.01 1.52
C TYR A 46 0.67 1.78 2.01
N TYR A 47 1.31 1.87 3.18
CA TYR A 47 1.87 0.71 3.85
C TYR A 47 0.81 -0.34 4.20
N ARG A 48 -0.45 0.09 4.44
CA ARG A 48 -1.55 -0.74 4.96
C ARG A 48 -2.76 -0.84 4.05
N PHE A 49 -2.93 0.13 3.15
CA PHE A 49 -4.11 0.31 2.34
C PHE A 49 -3.76 0.58 0.88
N VAL A 50 -4.65 0.13 0.01
CA VAL A 50 -4.73 0.58 -1.39
C VAL A 50 -5.56 1.87 -1.47
N ILE A 51 -5.72 2.46 -2.64
CA ILE A 51 -6.66 3.57 -2.80
C ILE A 51 -8.10 3.08 -2.55
N PRO A 52 -9.02 3.88 -1.95
CA PRO A 52 -10.44 3.53 -1.95
C PRO A 52 -10.97 3.26 -3.37
N GLY A 53 -11.86 2.27 -3.51
CA GLY A 53 -12.33 1.77 -4.80
C GLY A 53 -11.43 0.71 -5.45
N GLU A 54 -10.18 0.56 -4.99
CA GLU A 54 -9.30 -0.55 -5.37
C GLU A 54 -9.42 -1.70 -4.36
N GLY A 55 -9.53 -2.93 -4.84
CA GLY A 55 -9.49 -4.10 -3.95
C GLY A 55 -8.06 -4.53 -3.64
N GLN A 56 -7.81 -4.88 -2.38
CA GLN A 56 -6.52 -5.35 -1.90
C GLN A 56 -6.34 -6.84 -2.22
N GLN A 57 -5.29 -7.21 -2.95
CA GLN A 57 -4.95 -8.60 -3.20
C GLN A 57 -4.13 -9.18 -2.05
N ASN A 58 -4.55 -10.35 -1.57
CA ASN A 58 -3.84 -11.14 -0.56
C ASN A 58 -3.29 -12.43 -1.19
N GLY A 59 -2.27 -13.03 -0.56
CA GLY A 59 -1.67 -14.28 -1.01
C GLY A 59 -0.48 -14.11 -1.95
N GLY A 60 -0.20 -15.15 -2.75
CA GLY A 60 0.99 -15.27 -3.59
C GLY A 60 1.11 -14.19 -4.67
N TRP A 61 2.32 -13.99 -5.19
CA TRP A 61 2.62 -13.01 -6.25
C TRP A 61 2.61 -13.71 -7.62
N SER A 62 1.80 -13.19 -8.54
CA SER A 62 1.78 -13.64 -9.94
C SER A 62 3.02 -13.18 -10.71
N LYS A 63 3.25 -13.76 -11.90
CA LYS A 63 4.34 -13.33 -12.79
C LYS A 63 4.20 -11.86 -13.20
N HIS A 64 2.97 -11.39 -13.41
CA HIS A 64 2.70 -10.01 -13.78
C HIS A 64 3.06 -9.04 -12.64
N GLU A 65 2.63 -9.34 -11.41
CA GLU A 65 2.96 -8.54 -10.23
C GLU A 65 4.46 -8.56 -9.92
N HIS A 66 5.14 -9.69 -10.14
CA HIS A 66 6.59 -9.75 -10.05
C HIS A 66 7.25 -8.79 -11.05
N GLY A 67 6.77 -8.74 -12.30
CA GLY A 67 7.24 -7.79 -13.30
C GLY A 67 7.06 -6.33 -12.87
N LEU A 68 5.87 -5.98 -12.37
CA LEU A 68 5.60 -4.64 -11.82
C LEU A 68 6.51 -4.31 -10.64
N PHE A 69 6.74 -5.27 -9.75
CA PHE A 69 7.65 -5.11 -8.62
C PHE A 69 9.07 -4.82 -9.06
N MET A 70 9.61 -5.58 -10.02
CA MET A 70 10.98 -5.38 -10.51
C MET A 70 11.12 -4.07 -11.28
N ASN A 71 10.10 -3.66 -12.05
CA ASN A 71 10.08 -2.35 -12.69
C ASN A 71 10.14 -1.23 -11.67
N ARG A 72 9.30 -1.31 -10.62
CA ARG A 72 9.27 -0.33 -9.53
C ARG A 72 10.59 -0.31 -8.74
N TYR A 73 11.19 -1.47 -8.52
CA TYR A 73 12.52 -1.60 -7.90
C TYR A 73 13.60 -0.89 -8.72
N ASN A 74 13.66 -1.14 -10.03
CA ASN A 74 14.63 -0.50 -10.91
C ASN A 74 14.44 1.02 -10.95
N GLU A 75 13.20 1.50 -11.05
CA GLU A 75 12.88 2.93 -11.01
C GLU A 75 13.41 3.59 -9.72
N TRP A 76 13.24 2.94 -8.57
CA TRP A 76 13.77 3.43 -7.30
C TRP A 76 15.29 3.48 -7.28
N MET A 77 15.95 2.43 -7.77
CA MET A 77 17.42 2.38 -7.87
C MET A 77 17.97 3.45 -8.80
N GLU A 78 17.35 3.68 -9.96
CA GLU A 78 17.73 4.70 -10.94
C GLU A 78 17.62 6.12 -10.38
N LYS A 79 16.62 6.35 -9.51
CA LYS A 79 16.43 7.64 -8.82
C LYS A 79 17.33 7.82 -7.61
N GLY A 80 18.15 6.83 -7.27
CA GLY A 80 18.97 6.84 -6.06
C GLY A 80 18.18 6.66 -4.77
N TRP A 81 16.87 6.38 -4.85
CA TRP A 81 16.03 6.24 -3.66
C TRP A 81 16.36 4.95 -2.91
N LYS A 82 16.58 5.08 -1.60
CA LYS A 82 16.90 3.95 -0.75
C LYS A 82 15.74 2.95 -0.64
N ILE A 83 15.90 1.79 -1.27
CA ILE A 83 15.02 0.63 -1.04
C ILE A 83 15.03 0.25 0.44
N GLY A 84 13.86 -0.09 0.99
CA GLY A 84 13.72 -0.41 2.40
C GLY A 84 13.33 0.76 3.31
N ALA A 85 13.34 2.00 2.82
CA ALA A 85 13.02 3.18 3.61
C ALA A 85 11.52 3.56 3.60
N SER A 86 10.81 3.41 2.48
CA SER A 86 9.40 3.85 2.37
C SER A 86 8.55 2.89 1.54
N TRP A 87 8.19 1.76 2.14
CA TRP A 87 7.45 0.70 1.46
C TRP A 87 6.03 1.09 1.07
N GLY A 88 5.38 1.99 1.81
CA GLY A 88 4.08 2.50 1.38
C GLY A 88 4.17 3.30 0.07
N LEU A 89 5.15 4.19 -0.05
CA LEU A 89 5.36 4.94 -1.30
C LEU A 89 5.85 4.04 -2.44
N PHE A 90 6.61 3.00 -2.12
CA PHE A 90 6.99 1.98 -3.09
C PHE A 90 5.77 1.30 -3.69
N SER A 91 4.81 0.87 -2.86
CA SER A 91 3.65 0.08 -3.29
C SER A 91 2.67 0.83 -4.19
N LYS A 92 2.68 2.17 -4.22
CA LYS A 92 1.86 2.97 -5.17
C LYS A 92 2.07 2.56 -6.65
N GLY A 93 3.23 2.00 -6.99
CA GLY A 93 3.53 1.52 -8.34
C GLY A 93 3.03 0.10 -8.65
N ILE A 94 2.36 -0.57 -7.71
CA ILE A 94 1.95 -1.96 -7.81
C ILE A 94 0.48 -2.06 -7.38
N PRO A 95 -0.47 -1.98 -8.34
CA PRO A 95 -1.89 -2.08 -8.05
C PRO A 95 -2.23 -3.30 -7.18
N HIS A 96 -3.22 -3.12 -6.32
CA HIS A 96 -3.76 -4.10 -5.39
C HIS A 96 -2.80 -4.55 -4.28
N ARG A 97 -1.57 -4.02 -4.22
CA ARG A 97 -0.58 -4.36 -3.19
C ARG A 97 -0.28 -3.17 -2.29
N VAL A 98 -0.02 -3.49 -1.03
CA VAL A 98 0.33 -2.50 0.01
C VAL A 98 1.78 -2.65 0.45
N GLY A 99 2.31 -1.63 1.14
CA GLY A 99 3.73 -1.58 1.47
C GLY A 99 4.25 -2.75 2.29
N TYR A 100 3.51 -3.25 3.29
CA TYR A 100 3.98 -4.42 4.04
C TYR A 100 4.12 -5.67 3.17
N GLN A 101 3.28 -5.81 2.15
CA GLN A 101 3.36 -6.93 1.20
C GLN A 101 4.60 -6.78 0.31
N CYS A 102 4.87 -5.57 -0.17
CA CYS A 102 6.07 -5.26 -0.94
C CYS A 102 7.34 -5.51 -0.14
N MET A 103 7.39 -5.07 1.13
CA MET A 103 8.50 -5.33 2.05
C MET A 103 8.74 -6.84 2.23
N ASN A 104 7.68 -7.60 2.50
CA ASN A 104 7.81 -9.05 2.71
C ASN A 104 8.25 -9.77 1.43
N TYR A 105 7.75 -9.33 0.27
CA TYR A 105 8.14 -9.87 -1.02
C TYR A 105 9.60 -9.57 -1.35
N TYR A 106 10.04 -8.34 -1.10
CA TYR A 106 11.45 -7.96 -1.21
C TYR A 106 12.35 -8.87 -0.37
N ARG A 107 12.03 -9.03 0.92
CA ARG A 107 12.78 -9.90 1.83
C ARG A 107 12.83 -11.34 1.32
N LYS A 108 11.74 -11.85 0.73
CA LYS A 108 11.73 -13.16 0.09
C LYS A 108 12.71 -13.21 -1.09
N LEU A 109 12.68 -12.24 -2.00
CA LEU A 109 13.60 -12.17 -3.14
C LEU A 109 15.07 -12.09 -2.71
N VAL A 110 15.38 -11.35 -1.64
CA VAL A 110 16.73 -11.29 -1.05
C VAL A 110 17.12 -12.66 -0.50
N SER A 111 16.25 -13.32 0.27
CA SER A 111 16.53 -14.66 0.80
C SER A 111 16.71 -15.74 -0.27
N GLU A 112 16.11 -15.55 -1.44
CA GLU A 112 16.23 -16.43 -2.61
C GLU A 112 17.41 -16.04 -3.53
N ASN A 113 18.26 -15.07 -3.13
CA ASN A 113 19.35 -14.51 -3.94
C ASN A 113 18.92 -13.95 -5.31
N LYS A 114 17.65 -13.55 -5.46
CA LYS A 114 17.14 -12.87 -6.67
C LYS A 114 17.40 -11.37 -6.65
N ILE A 115 17.57 -10.81 -5.46
CA ILE A 115 18.03 -9.44 -5.24
C ILE A 115 19.23 -9.53 -4.30
N LYS A 116 20.29 -8.80 -4.60
CA LYS A 116 21.43 -8.62 -3.71
C LYS A 116 21.25 -7.32 -2.93
N ASP A 117 21.25 -7.42 -1.61
CA ASP A 117 21.27 -6.27 -0.70
C ASP A 117 22.16 -6.62 0.49
N ASP A 118 23.32 -5.96 0.55
CA ASP A 118 24.35 -6.17 1.57
C ASP A 118 23.89 -5.72 2.97
N SER A 119 22.75 -5.01 3.06
CA SER A 119 22.10 -4.69 4.34
C SER A 119 21.47 -5.91 5.02
N TYR A 120 21.36 -7.04 4.32
CA TYR A 120 20.77 -8.28 4.83
C TYR A 120 21.74 -9.45 4.83
N GLN A 121 21.57 -10.34 5.81
CA GLN A 121 22.34 -11.57 5.93
C GLN A 121 21.46 -12.69 6.49
N ILE A 122 21.74 -13.93 6.08
CA ILE A 122 21.15 -15.12 6.70
C ILE A 122 21.92 -15.42 7.99
N VAL A 123 21.24 -15.30 9.13
CA VAL A 123 21.80 -15.60 10.47
C VAL A 123 20.91 -16.63 11.14
N GLY A 124 21.43 -17.83 11.37
CA GLY A 124 20.66 -18.94 11.96
C GLY A 124 19.46 -19.36 11.11
N GLY A 125 19.63 -19.41 9.79
CA GLY A 125 18.56 -19.77 8.84
C GLY A 125 17.47 -18.71 8.63
N LYS A 126 17.61 -17.52 9.24
CA LYS A 126 16.64 -16.42 9.10
C LYS A 126 17.31 -15.19 8.49
N LEU A 127 16.61 -14.52 7.57
CA LEU A 127 17.07 -13.26 7.00
C LEU A 127 16.96 -12.14 8.04
N LYS A 128 18.11 -11.61 8.45
CA LYS A 128 18.23 -10.47 9.35
C LYS A 128 18.79 -9.27 8.58
N GLN A 129 18.27 -8.08 8.90
CA GLN A 129 18.88 -6.83 8.46
C GLN A 129 20.03 -6.52 9.42
N ILE A 130 21.25 -6.45 8.90
CA ILE A 130 22.49 -6.25 9.67
C ILE A 130 22.96 -4.79 9.67
N HIS A 131 22.61 -4.02 8.63
CA HIS A 131 22.87 -2.58 8.56
C HIS A 131 21.54 -1.81 8.67
N LYS A 132 21.42 -0.97 9.70
CA LYS A 132 20.25 -0.10 9.94
C LYS A 132 20.53 1.34 9.57
N ASP A 133 21.29 1.56 8.50
CA ASP A 133 21.58 2.91 8.07
C ASP A 133 20.25 3.58 7.69
N ARG A 134 19.96 4.72 8.30
CA ARG A 134 18.79 5.52 7.90
C ARG A 134 19.08 6.10 6.52
N ALA A 135 18.05 6.20 5.67
CA ALA A 135 18.19 7.00 4.46
C ALA A 135 18.58 8.43 4.86
N PRO A 136 19.56 9.06 4.20
CA PRO A 136 19.84 10.47 4.44
C PRO A 136 18.57 11.31 4.19
N PRO A 137 18.32 12.37 4.97
CA PRO A 137 17.18 13.26 4.73
C PRO A 137 17.33 13.92 3.34
N GLY A 138 16.38 13.69 2.42
CA GLY A 138 16.33 14.41 1.14
C GLY A 138 15.90 13.61 -0.11
N GLU A 139 15.76 12.29 -0.04
CA GLU A 139 15.56 11.44 -1.23
C GLU A 139 14.33 10.52 -1.14
N ILE A 140 13.25 10.98 -0.53
CA ILE A 140 12.00 10.21 -0.44
C ILE A 140 11.04 10.72 -1.53
N PRO A 141 10.37 9.84 -2.30
CA PRO A 141 9.32 10.26 -3.25
C PRO A 141 8.27 11.18 -2.61
N THR A 142 7.52 11.90 -3.46
CA THR A 142 6.43 12.80 -3.03
C THR A 142 5.57 12.18 -1.94
N THR A 143 5.39 12.94 -0.86
CA THR A 143 4.60 12.58 0.32
C THR A 143 3.16 13.05 0.20
N GLU A 144 2.67 13.26 -1.02
CA GLU A 144 1.29 13.66 -1.30
C GLU A 144 0.43 12.47 -1.73
N LEU A 145 -0.85 12.53 -1.36
CA LEU A 145 -1.88 11.70 -1.96
C LEU A 145 -2.05 12.13 -3.43
N GLY A 146 -2.19 11.18 -4.34
CA GLY A 146 -2.27 11.51 -5.76
C GLY A 146 -3.65 12.05 -6.18
N SER A 147 -3.78 12.47 -7.44
CA SER A 147 -5.02 13.07 -7.96
C SER A 147 -6.22 12.12 -7.94
N GLU A 148 -5.98 10.82 -7.83
CA GLU A 148 -7.00 9.79 -7.66
C GLU A 148 -7.91 10.02 -6.44
N TRP A 149 -7.40 10.70 -5.41
CA TRP A 149 -8.16 11.09 -4.21
C TRP A 149 -9.20 12.19 -4.44
N GLN A 150 -9.14 12.87 -5.59
CA GLN A 150 -10.09 13.91 -5.94
C GLN A 150 -11.35 13.37 -6.64
N THR A 151 -11.38 12.07 -6.94
CA THR A 151 -12.55 11.42 -7.56
C THR A 151 -13.71 11.34 -6.57
N GLU A 152 -14.94 11.44 -7.09
CA GLU A 152 -16.15 11.35 -6.27
C GLU A 152 -16.30 9.97 -5.60
N GLU A 153 -15.82 8.91 -6.25
CA GLU A 153 -15.79 7.56 -5.68
C GLU A 153 -14.92 7.50 -4.42
N VAL A 154 -13.71 8.06 -4.46
CA VAL A 154 -12.82 8.08 -3.29
C VAL A 154 -13.37 8.97 -2.20
N LYS A 155 -13.90 10.15 -2.53
CA LYS A 155 -14.51 11.06 -1.53
C LYS A 155 -15.71 10.42 -0.83
N GLN A 156 -16.55 9.69 -1.57
CA GLN A 156 -17.68 8.99 -0.97
C GLN A 156 -17.19 7.88 -0.02
N ALA A 157 -16.24 7.05 -0.46
CA ALA A 157 -15.64 6.05 0.40
C ALA A 157 -14.98 6.67 1.64
N GLU A 158 -14.36 7.85 1.49
CA GLU A 158 -13.79 8.57 2.63
C GLU A 158 -14.84 9.00 3.65
N GLN A 159 -15.96 9.54 3.18
CA GLN A 159 -17.08 9.94 4.03
C GLN A 159 -17.62 8.73 4.79
N ASP A 160 -17.89 7.64 4.08
CA ASP A 160 -18.46 6.42 4.66
C ASP A 160 -17.53 5.81 5.73
N VAL A 161 -16.23 5.67 5.41
CA VAL A 161 -15.24 5.17 6.37
C VAL A 161 -15.15 6.07 7.60
N ASN A 162 -15.15 7.39 7.43
CA ASN A 162 -15.10 8.32 8.57
C ASN A 162 -16.33 8.17 9.47
N ASP A 163 -17.51 7.94 8.90
CA ASP A 163 -18.73 7.77 9.68
C ASP A 163 -18.74 6.42 10.41
N TRP A 164 -18.28 5.34 9.79
CA TRP A 164 -18.12 4.05 10.48
C TRP A 164 -17.04 4.08 11.56
N LEU A 165 -15.93 4.80 11.37
CA LEU A 165 -14.94 5.00 12.43
C LEU A 165 -15.55 5.73 13.64
N LYS A 166 -16.37 6.77 13.40
CA LYS A 166 -17.13 7.45 14.46
C LYS A 166 -18.21 6.58 15.09
N GLN A 167 -18.67 5.52 14.43
CA GLN A 167 -19.70 4.64 14.95
C GLN A 167 -19.11 3.50 15.79
N TYR A 168 -18.07 2.83 15.27
CA TYR A 168 -17.55 1.58 15.83
C TYR A 168 -16.28 1.76 16.66
N HIS A 169 -15.51 2.80 16.40
CA HIS A 169 -14.18 2.99 16.99
C HIS A 169 -14.08 4.24 17.85
N ARG A 170 -15.22 4.77 18.35
CA ARG A 170 -15.19 5.83 19.36
C ARG A 170 -14.28 5.39 20.50
N ARG A 171 -13.27 6.22 20.80
CA ARG A 171 -12.48 6.06 22.02
C ARG A 171 -13.45 6.23 23.19
N SER A 172 -13.80 5.12 23.84
CA SER A 172 -14.40 5.15 25.17
C SER A 172 -13.38 5.79 26.12
N GLY A 173 -13.55 7.08 26.41
CA GLY A 173 -12.81 7.80 27.44
C GLY A 173 -11.61 8.63 26.93
N MET A 174 -11.81 9.95 26.86
CA MET A 174 -10.98 10.86 27.67
C MET A 174 -11.74 11.12 28.96
#